data_AF-A0A6A7K434-F1
#
_entry.id   AF-A0A6A7K434-F1
#
_cell.length_a   1.000
_cell.length_b   1.000
_cell.length_c   1.000
_cell.angle_alpha   90.00
_cell.angle_beta   90.00
_cell.angle_gamma   90.00
#
_symmetry.space_group_name_H-M   'P 1'
#
loop_
_entity.id
_entity.type
_entity.pdbx_description
1 polymer ?
#
loop_
_entity_poly.entity_id
_entity_poly.type
_entity_poly.pdbx_seq_one_letter_code
_entity_poly.pdbx_strand_id
1 'polypeptide(L)'
;MTKRINPDTGYPMSTEKQILQARENLKLVEEQSSYDKSLEFLQKIGADFRTDEEKFHDYMLHNFGQLINLTKAKAELAYKLGEWNVAENNYLKIFSLDILIADKLRIIYLKEKRYRDVSYIMQFTKETTKNLPKVLGNYNQWVYEKFDHNLAEANKKAEKHVSNDRSLIQGEDRIFLAKRADKTTKEILSWEEKYYEN
;
A
#
# COMPACT_ATOMS: atom_id res chain seq x y z
N MET A 1 12.63 24.26 15.37
CA MET A 1 11.17 24.11 15.27
C MET A 1 10.73 22.98 16.18
N THR A 2 9.83 23.22 17.12
CA THR A 2 9.29 22.20 18.02
C THR A 2 8.48 21.18 17.20
N LYS A 3 8.78 19.89 17.38
CA LYS A 3 8.06 18.80 16.71
C LYS A 3 6.63 18.79 17.23
N ARG A 4 5.64 18.90 16.36
CA ARG A 4 4.23 18.79 16.73
C ARG A 4 3.92 17.34 17.06
N ILE A 5 3.24 17.10 18.17
CA ILE A 5 2.90 15.76 18.66
C ILE A 5 1.38 15.67 18.72
N ASN A 6 0.83 14.55 18.25
CA ASN A 6 -0.58 14.24 18.44
C ASN A 6 -0.81 13.91 19.92
N PRO A 7 -1.70 14.62 20.63
CA PRO A 7 -1.90 14.44 22.07
C PRO A 7 -2.48 13.08 22.44
N ASP A 8 -3.24 12.45 21.54
CA ASP A 8 -3.95 11.19 21.81
C ASP A 8 -3.04 9.98 21.63
N THR A 9 -2.06 10.09 20.73
CA THR A 9 -1.21 8.95 20.34
C THR A 9 0.27 9.12 20.72
N GLY A 10 0.72 10.35 21.00
CA GLY A 10 2.12 10.67 21.29
C GLY A 10 3.05 10.64 20.07
N TYR A 11 2.53 10.36 18.87
CA TYR A 11 3.33 10.34 17.64
C TYR A 11 3.50 11.73 17.04
N PRO A 12 4.60 11.95 16.29
CA PRO A 12 4.81 13.23 15.65
C PRO A 12 3.87 13.46 14.46
N MET A 13 3.32 14.66 14.42
CA MET A 13 2.51 15.17 13.32
C MET A 13 3.38 15.86 12.27
N SER A 14 2.86 15.92 11.05
CA SER A 14 3.42 16.74 9.97
C SER A 14 3.05 18.23 10.12
N THR A 15 3.55 19.05 9.20
CA THR A 15 3.16 20.48 9.17
C THR A 15 1.69 20.62 8.76
N GLU A 16 1.04 21.71 9.19
CA GLU A 16 -0.35 22.00 8.78
C GLU A 16 -0.52 21.98 7.26
N LYS A 17 0.44 22.56 6.52
CA LYS A 17 0.45 22.52 5.05
C LYS A 17 0.40 21.08 4.51
N GLN A 18 1.20 20.18 5.06
CA GLN A 18 1.23 18.78 4.62
C GLN A 18 -0.05 18.03 5.00
N ILE A 19 -0.64 18.34 6.16
CA ILE A 19 -1.91 17.75 6.60
C ILE A 19 -3.05 18.21 5.69
N LEU A 20 -3.12 19.51 5.40
CA LEU A 20 -4.11 20.08 4.49
C LEU A 20 -4.02 19.43 3.11
N GLN A 21 -2.81 19.34 2.55
CA GLN A 21 -2.59 18.68 1.26
C GLN A 21 -3.05 17.21 1.25
N ALA A 22 -2.86 16.48 2.37
CA ALA A 22 -3.33 15.10 2.46
C ALA A 22 -4.85 14.98 2.60
N ARG A 23 -5.51 15.93 3.27
CA ARG A 23 -6.97 16.02 3.31
C ARG A 23 -7.56 16.30 1.94
N GLU A 24 -6.98 17.26 1.22
CA GLU A 24 -7.37 17.59 -0.15
C GLU A 24 -7.19 16.40 -1.09
N ASN A 25 -6.06 15.68 -0.98
CA ASN A 25 -5.82 14.47 -1.76
C ASN A 25 -6.83 13.36 -1.43
N LEU A 26 -7.15 13.14 -0.15
CA LEU A 26 -8.17 12.15 0.22
C LEU A 26 -9.53 12.52 -0.37
N LYS A 27 -9.94 13.79 -0.25
CA LYS A 27 -11.20 14.28 -0.82
C LYS A 27 -11.25 14.06 -2.33
N LEU A 28 -10.18 14.40 -3.05
CA LEU A 28 -10.09 14.20 -4.50
C LEU A 28 -10.20 12.72 -4.88
N VAL A 29 -9.51 11.83 -4.17
CA VAL A 29 -9.60 10.38 -4.40
C VAL A 29 -11.00 9.85 -4.07
N GLU A 30 -11.64 10.33 -3.01
CA GLU A 30 -13.03 10.00 -2.67
C GLU A 30 -14.02 10.45 -3.74
N GLU A 31 -13.84 11.65 -4.30
CA GLU A 31 -14.66 12.19 -5.39
C GLU A 31 -14.49 11.43 -6.72
N GLN A 32 -13.32 10.83 -6.93
CA GLN A 32 -12.97 10.04 -8.11
C GLN A 32 -13.33 8.56 -7.96
N SER A 33 -13.37 8.04 -6.73
CA SER A 33 -13.69 6.64 -6.43
C SER A 33 -15.18 6.33 -6.36
N SER A 34 -16.06 7.29 -6.70
CA SER A 34 -17.49 7.00 -6.86
C SER A 34 -17.70 6.13 -8.10
N TYR A 35 -17.86 4.83 -7.85
CA TYR A 35 -18.32 3.80 -8.78
C TYR A 35 -19.41 4.30 -9.75
N ASP A 36 -20.33 5.13 -9.25
CA ASP A 36 -21.44 5.70 -10.02
C ASP A 36 -20.99 6.65 -11.14
N LYS A 37 -19.95 7.47 -10.95
CA LYS A 37 -19.46 8.38 -12.00
C LYS A 37 -18.73 7.63 -13.12
N SER A 38 -18.03 6.56 -12.78
CA SER A 38 -17.42 5.68 -13.77
C SER A 38 -18.49 4.94 -14.56
N LEU A 39 -19.55 4.45 -13.90
CA LEU A 39 -20.69 3.81 -14.56
C LEU A 39 -21.45 4.79 -15.48
N GLU A 40 -21.64 6.04 -15.04
CA GLU A 40 -22.34 7.10 -15.79
C GLU A 40 -21.54 7.59 -17.02
N PHE A 41 -20.21 7.69 -16.90
CA PHE A 41 -19.32 7.97 -18.03
C PHE A 41 -19.39 6.88 -19.10
N LEU A 42 -19.46 5.62 -18.67
CA LEU A 42 -19.49 4.44 -19.53
C LEU A 42 -20.85 4.25 -20.23
N GLN A 43 -21.95 4.53 -19.53
CA GLN A 43 -23.29 4.61 -20.14
C GLN A 43 -23.38 5.72 -21.18
N LYS A 44 -22.68 6.85 -20.98
CA LYS A 44 -22.63 7.97 -21.94
C LYS A 44 -21.87 7.67 -23.23
N ILE A 45 -20.86 6.79 -23.21
CA ILE A 45 -20.05 6.45 -24.38
C ILE A 45 -20.50 5.16 -25.09
N GLY A 46 -21.55 4.48 -24.60
CA GLY A 46 -22.20 3.36 -25.29
C GLY A 46 -21.32 2.11 -25.44
N ALA A 47 -20.33 1.91 -24.57
CA ALA A 47 -19.44 0.76 -24.65
C ALA A 47 -20.18 -0.52 -24.22
N ASP A 48 -20.51 -1.38 -25.19
CA ASP A 48 -20.90 -2.77 -24.91
C ASP A 48 -19.64 -3.53 -24.47
N PHE A 49 -19.45 -3.65 -23.14
CA PHE A 49 -18.27 -4.27 -22.52
C PHE A 49 -18.07 -5.75 -22.86
N ARG A 50 -18.98 -6.37 -23.62
CA ARG A 50 -18.93 -7.78 -23.99
C ARG A 50 -18.02 -8.08 -25.19
N THR A 51 -17.53 -7.06 -25.90
CA THR A 51 -16.76 -7.26 -27.14
C THR A 51 -15.37 -6.63 -27.16
N ASP A 52 -14.98 -5.89 -26.12
CA ASP A 52 -13.73 -5.13 -26.09
C ASP A 52 -12.94 -5.46 -24.82
N GLU A 53 -12.13 -6.50 -24.94
CA GLU A 53 -11.24 -7.03 -23.92
C GLU A 53 -10.40 -5.91 -23.27
N GLU A 54 -9.75 -5.06 -24.07
CA GLU A 54 -8.87 -3.99 -23.57
C GLU A 54 -9.62 -3.00 -22.66
N LYS A 55 -10.88 -2.67 -22.98
CA LYS A 55 -11.70 -1.77 -22.15
C LYS A 55 -12.17 -2.39 -20.83
N PHE A 56 -12.40 -3.70 -20.80
CA PHE A 56 -12.75 -4.41 -19.56
C PHE A 56 -11.52 -4.55 -18.64
N HIS A 57 -10.35 -4.83 -19.22
CA HIS A 57 -9.07 -4.83 -18.50
C HIS A 57 -8.78 -3.46 -17.87
N ASP A 58 -8.90 -2.39 -18.65
CA ASP A 58 -8.73 -1.02 -18.17
C ASP A 58 -9.72 -0.67 -17.05
N TYR A 59 -10.97 -1.12 -17.15
CA TYR A 59 -11.99 -0.93 -16.10
C TYR A 59 -11.61 -1.64 -14.79
N MET A 60 -11.14 -2.89 -14.85
CA MET A 60 -10.78 -3.66 -13.67
C MET A 60 -9.53 -3.10 -12.99
N LEU A 61 -8.50 -2.76 -13.78
CA LEU A 61 -7.32 -2.06 -13.29
C LEU A 61 -7.67 -0.70 -12.68
N HIS A 62 -8.61 0.03 -13.29
CA HIS A 62 -9.09 1.30 -12.77
C HIS A 62 -9.73 1.12 -11.39
N ASN A 63 -10.72 0.22 -11.23
CA ASN A 63 -11.40 0.03 -9.94
C ASN A 63 -10.45 -0.47 -8.84
N PHE A 64 -9.54 -1.38 -9.17
CA PHE A 64 -8.56 -1.86 -8.21
C PHE A 64 -7.54 -0.77 -7.83
N GLY A 65 -7.06 -0.01 -8.81
CA GLY A 65 -6.24 1.17 -8.61
C GLY A 65 -6.91 2.20 -7.70
N GLN A 66 -8.21 2.43 -7.87
CA GLN A 66 -8.98 3.33 -7.01
C GLN A 66 -9.05 2.85 -5.55
N LEU A 67 -9.25 1.55 -5.31
CA LEU A 67 -9.27 0.99 -3.96
C LEU A 67 -7.90 1.10 -3.27
N ILE A 68 -6.82 0.84 -4.00
CA ILE A 68 -5.45 1.05 -3.51
C ILE A 68 -5.21 2.53 -3.20
N ASN A 69 -5.56 3.42 -4.14
CA ASN A 69 -5.36 4.87 -3.99
C ASN A 69 -6.16 5.44 -2.81
N LEU A 70 -7.40 5.00 -2.62
CA LEU A 70 -8.23 5.41 -1.49
C LEU A 70 -7.63 4.93 -0.17
N THR A 71 -7.22 3.67 -0.10
CA THR A 71 -6.59 3.10 1.10
C THR A 71 -5.27 3.81 1.43
N LYS A 72 -4.46 4.10 0.41
CA LYS A 72 -3.21 4.86 0.50
C LYS A 72 -3.45 6.29 0.98
N ALA A 73 -4.43 7.00 0.43
CA ALA A 73 -4.76 8.36 0.84
C ALA A 73 -5.21 8.45 2.30
N LYS A 74 -6.04 7.50 2.75
CA LYS A 74 -6.43 7.36 4.16
C LYS A 74 -5.23 7.13 5.07
N ALA A 75 -4.33 6.22 4.67
CA ALA A 75 -3.11 5.93 5.43
C ALA A 75 -2.16 7.14 5.52
N GLU A 76 -1.95 7.86 4.41
CA GLU A 76 -1.10 9.06 4.39
C GLU A 76 -1.64 10.18 5.28
N LEU A 77 -2.96 10.39 5.29
CA LEU A 77 -3.59 11.37 6.16
C LEU A 77 -3.38 10.99 7.64
N ALA A 78 -3.69 9.74 8.01
CA ALA A 78 -3.48 9.24 9.37
C ALA A 78 -2.01 9.38 9.81
N TYR A 79 -1.05 9.00 8.96
CA TYR A 79 0.37 9.14 9.27
C TYR A 79 0.76 10.60 9.56
N LYS A 80 0.25 11.54 8.76
CA LYS A 80 0.53 12.98 8.91
C LYS A 80 -0.16 13.60 10.13
N LEU A 81 -1.30 13.06 10.54
CA LEU A 81 -1.99 13.42 11.77
C LEU A 81 -1.35 12.82 13.02
N GLY A 82 -0.32 11.97 12.90
CA GLY A 82 0.26 11.26 14.04
C GLY A 82 -0.61 10.08 14.49
N GLU A 83 -1.54 9.59 13.68
CA GLU A 83 -2.35 8.41 13.98
C GLU A 83 -1.68 7.16 13.41
N TRP A 84 -0.44 6.86 13.86
CA TRP A 84 0.40 5.85 13.20
C TRP A 84 -0.19 4.43 13.23
N ASN A 85 -0.92 4.06 14.28
CA ASN A 85 -1.62 2.77 14.33
C ASN A 85 -2.70 2.68 13.23
N VAL A 86 -3.42 3.78 12.96
CA VAL A 86 -4.42 3.85 11.89
C VAL A 86 -3.74 3.82 10.52
N ALA A 87 -2.60 4.49 10.39
CA ALA A 87 -1.79 4.47 9.17
C ALA A 87 -1.26 3.06 8.87
N GLU A 88 -0.62 2.41 9.86
CA GLU A 88 -0.12 1.04 9.78
C GLU A 88 -1.24 0.07 9.34
N ASN A 89 -2.39 0.11 10.02
CA ASN A 89 -3.52 -0.75 9.71
C ASN A 89 -4.02 -0.60 8.27
N ASN A 90 -3.93 0.58 7.66
CA ASN A 90 -4.31 0.78 6.26
C ASN A 90 -3.18 0.39 5.31
N TYR A 91 -1.93 0.74 5.60
CA TYR A 91 -0.78 0.33 4.79
C TYR A 91 -0.64 -1.20 4.72
N LEU A 92 -0.82 -1.92 5.84
CA LEU A 92 -0.78 -3.39 5.88
C LEU A 92 -1.84 -4.06 5.00
N LYS A 93 -2.89 -3.34 4.57
CA LYS A 93 -3.88 -3.89 3.63
C LYS A 93 -3.35 -3.98 2.19
N ILE A 94 -2.37 -3.14 1.84
CA ILE A 94 -1.93 -2.91 0.45
C ILE A 94 -0.41 -2.97 0.27
N PHE A 95 0.38 -3.19 1.33
CA PHE A 95 1.85 -3.13 1.28
C PHE A 95 2.50 -4.16 0.34
N SER A 96 1.86 -5.31 0.15
CA SER A 96 2.35 -6.37 -0.73
C SER A 96 2.19 -6.03 -2.21
N LEU A 97 1.42 -4.98 -2.52
CA LEU A 97 1.06 -4.55 -3.87
C LEU A 97 1.82 -3.30 -4.35
N ASP A 98 2.42 -2.53 -3.44
CA ASP A 98 3.13 -1.29 -3.78
C ASP A 98 4.40 -1.19 -2.92
N ILE A 99 5.57 -1.29 -3.58
CA ILE A 99 6.88 -1.23 -2.90
C ILE A 99 7.10 0.10 -2.16
N LEU A 100 6.43 1.18 -2.60
CA LEU A 100 6.47 2.47 -1.90
C LEU A 100 5.69 2.42 -0.59
N ILE A 101 4.63 1.61 -0.49
CA ILE A 101 3.89 1.42 0.76
C ILE A 101 4.71 0.63 1.77
N ALA A 102 5.42 -0.40 1.32
CA ALA A 102 6.38 -1.10 2.17
C ALA A 102 7.48 -0.15 2.70
N ASP A 103 7.94 0.80 1.90
CA ASP A 103 8.89 1.85 2.36
C ASP A 103 8.26 2.79 3.41
N LYS A 104 6.95 3.09 3.32
CA LYS A 104 6.23 3.87 4.35
C LYS A 104 6.14 3.13 5.67
N LEU A 105 5.77 1.85 5.65
CA LEU A 105 5.77 1.00 6.85
C LEU A 105 7.17 0.86 7.44
N ARG A 106 8.21 0.71 6.61
CA ARG A 106 9.61 0.72 7.06
C ARG A 106 9.91 1.96 7.90
N ILE A 107 9.50 3.14 7.45
CA ILE A 107 9.76 4.40 8.17
C ILE A 107 9.08 4.41 9.54
N ILE A 108 7.83 3.95 9.62
CA ILE A 108 7.09 3.83 10.90
C ILE A 108 7.83 2.87 11.83
N TYR A 109 8.08 1.65 11.37
CA TYR A 109 8.68 0.59 12.18
C TYR A 109 10.11 0.92 12.63
N LEU A 110 10.92 1.56 11.79
CA LEU A 110 12.26 2.00 12.18
C LEU A 110 12.22 3.03 13.32
N LYS A 111 11.24 3.94 13.33
CA LYS A 111 11.08 4.93 14.41
C LYS A 111 10.60 4.29 15.70
N GLU A 112 9.85 3.20 15.61
CA GLU A 112 9.37 2.40 16.75
C GLU A 112 10.37 1.33 17.21
N LYS A 113 11.52 1.21 16.54
CA LYS A 113 12.53 0.16 16.78
C LYS A 113 12.03 -1.26 16.53
N ARG A 114 11.09 -1.42 15.59
CA ARG A 114 10.53 -2.70 15.13
C ARG A 114 11.35 -3.22 13.95
N TYR A 115 12.63 -3.52 14.16
CA TYR A 115 13.59 -3.84 13.11
C TYR A 115 13.28 -5.15 12.39
N ARG A 116 12.84 -6.19 13.10
CA ARG A 116 12.45 -7.47 12.46
C ARG A 116 11.19 -7.33 11.62
N ASP A 117 10.25 -6.47 12.02
CA ASP A 117 9.04 -6.20 11.25
C ASP A 117 9.40 -5.51 9.92
N VAL A 118 10.37 -4.58 9.94
CA VAL A 118 10.89 -3.96 8.70
C VAL A 118 11.45 -5.02 7.76
N SER A 119 12.33 -5.89 8.26
CA SER A 119 12.92 -6.96 7.44
C SER A 119 11.81 -7.85 6.84
N TYR A 120 10.85 -8.26 7.67
CA TYR A 120 9.72 -9.10 7.25
C TYR A 120 8.88 -8.45 6.14
N ILE A 121 8.35 -7.24 6.36
CA ILE A 121 7.45 -6.63 5.38
C ILE A 121 8.15 -6.31 4.05
N MET A 122 9.43 -5.92 4.08
CA MET A 122 10.18 -5.63 2.87
C MET A 122 10.50 -6.91 2.08
N GLN A 123 10.91 -7.98 2.77
CA GLN A 123 11.14 -9.28 2.14
C GLN A 123 9.85 -9.81 1.53
N PHE A 124 8.74 -9.75 2.27
CA PHE A 124 7.44 -10.21 1.83
C PHE A 124 6.95 -9.45 0.57
N THR A 125 7.08 -8.13 0.55
CA THR A 125 6.73 -7.32 -0.62
C THR A 125 7.64 -7.63 -1.82
N LYS A 126 8.94 -7.88 -1.60
CA LYS A 126 9.86 -8.30 -2.69
C LYS A 126 9.40 -9.60 -3.34
N GLU A 127 9.01 -10.57 -2.53
CA GLU A 127 8.53 -11.87 -3.01
C GLU A 127 7.19 -11.74 -3.74
N THR A 128 6.27 -10.93 -3.20
CA THR A 128 4.95 -10.73 -3.82
C THR A 128 5.05 -10.00 -5.16
N THR A 129 5.86 -8.94 -5.24
CA THR A 129 5.97 -8.13 -6.47
C THR A 129 6.68 -8.86 -7.61
N LYS A 130 7.57 -9.82 -7.31
CA LYS A 130 8.15 -10.73 -8.32
C LYS A 130 7.10 -11.59 -9.01
N ASN A 131 6.02 -11.92 -8.32
CA ASN A 131 4.98 -12.83 -8.80
C ASN A 131 3.81 -12.09 -9.50
N LEU A 132 3.80 -10.76 -9.49
CA LEU A 132 2.74 -9.93 -10.10
C LEU A 132 3.26 -8.76 -10.97
N PRO A 133 4.25 -8.98 -11.86
CA PRO A 133 4.87 -7.88 -12.62
C PRO A 133 3.90 -7.19 -13.58
N LYS A 134 2.89 -7.90 -14.11
CA LYS A 134 1.92 -7.35 -15.07
C LYS A 134 0.88 -6.41 -14.47
N VAL A 135 0.53 -6.58 -13.19
CA VAL A 135 -0.58 -5.86 -12.55
C VAL A 135 -0.11 -4.69 -11.68
N LEU A 136 1.05 -4.81 -11.03
CA LEU A 136 1.52 -3.81 -10.06
C LEU A 136 2.30 -2.64 -10.71
N GLY A 137 2.39 -2.65 -12.04
CA GLY A 137 3.16 -1.68 -12.80
C GLY A 137 4.67 -1.92 -12.70
N ASN A 138 5.38 -1.60 -13.77
CA ASN A 138 6.84 -1.59 -13.75
C ASN A 138 7.32 -0.31 -13.09
N TYR A 139 7.83 -0.41 -11.85
CA TYR A 139 8.63 0.69 -11.33
C TYR A 139 9.90 0.83 -12.16
N ASN A 140 10.45 2.04 -12.26
CA ASN A 140 11.75 2.18 -12.89
C ASN A 140 12.82 1.43 -12.08
N GLN A 141 13.90 1.02 -12.76
CA GLN A 141 14.99 0.24 -12.19
C GLN A 141 15.54 0.83 -10.88
N TRP A 142 15.63 2.16 -10.79
CA TRP A 142 16.12 2.86 -9.61
C TRP A 142 15.25 2.63 -8.37
N VAL A 143 13.92 2.50 -8.49
CA VAL A 143 13.07 2.20 -7.33
C VAL A 143 13.35 0.80 -6.81
N TYR A 144 13.53 -0.18 -7.69
CA TYR A 144 13.90 -1.54 -7.30
C TYR A 144 15.26 -1.60 -6.62
N GLU A 145 16.27 -0.92 -7.18
CA GLU A 145 17.61 -0.84 -6.58
C GLU A 145 17.58 -0.20 -5.18
N LYS A 146 16.82 0.89 -5.03
CA LYS A 146 16.63 1.54 -3.74
C LYS A 146 15.91 0.62 -2.75
N PHE A 147 14.91 -0.12 -3.20
CA PHE A 147 14.18 -1.07 -2.37
C PHE A 147 15.09 -2.20 -1.89
N ASP A 148 15.91 -2.75 -2.77
CA ASP A 148 16.89 -3.79 -2.46
C ASP A 148 17.95 -3.30 -1.49
N HIS A 149 18.46 -2.08 -1.68
CA HIS A 149 19.35 -1.45 -0.72
C HIS A 149 18.71 -1.31 0.66
N ASN A 150 17.47 -0.81 0.72
CA ASN A 150 16.74 -0.65 1.98
C ASN A 150 16.46 -1.99 2.67
N LEU A 151 16.19 -3.07 1.91
CA LEU A 151 15.98 -4.41 2.45
C LEU A 151 17.29 -4.97 3.04
N ALA A 152 18.42 -4.80 2.36
CA ALA A 152 19.71 -5.20 2.88
C ALA A 152 20.04 -4.48 4.21
N GLU A 153 19.78 -3.18 4.28
CA GLU A 153 19.96 -2.39 5.51
C GLU A 153 18.97 -2.79 6.61
N ALA A 154 17.74 -3.14 6.27
CA ALA A 154 16.76 -3.65 7.22
C ALA A 154 17.23 -4.97 7.87
N ASN A 155 17.73 -5.90 7.07
CA ASN A 155 18.24 -7.19 7.56
C ASN A 155 19.42 -6.99 8.52
N LYS A 156 20.41 -6.17 8.13
CA LYS A 156 21.55 -5.82 9.01
C LYS A 156 21.08 -5.18 10.33
N LYS A 157 20.09 -4.29 10.27
CA LYS A 157 19.54 -3.67 11.49
C LYS A 157 18.83 -4.70 12.37
N ALA A 158 18.04 -5.59 11.80
CA ALA A 158 17.35 -6.64 12.54
C ALA A 158 18.34 -7.58 13.27
N GLU A 159 19.48 -7.90 12.66
CA GLU A 159 20.55 -8.68 13.28
C GLU A 159 21.31 -7.89 14.35
N LYS A 160 21.65 -6.63 14.08
CA LYS A 160 22.43 -5.78 15.00
C LYS A 160 21.66 -5.35 16.25
N HIS A 161 20.34 -5.19 16.13
CA HIS A 161 19.50 -4.57 17.15
C HIS A 161 18.55 -5.57 17.84
N VAL A 162 18.92 -6.85 17.88
CA VAL A 162 18.10 -7.91 18.51
C VAL A 162 17.70 -7.56 19.96
N SER A 163 18.60 -6.99 20.75
CA SER A 163 18.38 -6.73 22.18
C SER A 163 17.42 -5.56 22.46
N ASN A 164 17.14 -4.69 21.49
CA ASN A 164 16.22 -3.56 21.65
C ASN A 164 15.14 -3.50 20.57
N ASP A 165 14.96 -4.60 19.84
CA ASP A 165 13.91 -4.80 18.87
C ASP A 165 12.54 -4.87 19.57
N ARG A 166 11.57 -4.13 19.03
CA ARG A 166 10.20 -4.04 19.57
C ARG A 166 9.16 -4.65 18.62
N SER A 167 9.60 -5.51 17.72
CA SER A 167 8.76 -6.09 16.69
C SER A 167 7.56 -6.85 17.25
N LEU A 168 6.42 -6.62 16.61
CA LEU A 168 5.13 -7.14 17.02
C LEU A 168 4.63 -8.25 16.10
N ILE A 169 5.11 -8.30 14.84
CA ILE A 169 4.62 -9.27 13.85
C ILE A 169 5.27 -10.64 14.09
N GLN A 170 4.50 -11.57 14.66
CA GLN A 170 4.96 -12.91 15.02
C GLN A 170 4.10 -14.01 14.38
N GLY A 171 4.49 -15.27 14.55
CA GLY A 171 3.89 -16.50 13.97
C GLY A 171 2.55 -16.34 13.25
N GLU A 172 1.46 -16.18 14.00
CA GLU A 172 0.10 -16.09 13.46
C GLU A 172 -0.16 -14.82 12.64
N ASP A 173 0.38 -13.66 13.04
CA ASP A 173 0.26 -12.42 12.28
C ASP A 173 0.92 -12.54 10.91
N ARG A 174 2.07 -13.23 10.84
CA ARG A 174 2.75 -13.49 9.56
C ARG A 174 1.88 -14.35 8.65
N ILE A 175 1.28 -15.41 9.20
CA ILE A 175 0.34 -16.28 8.47
C ILE A 175 -0.88 -15.47 8.01
N PHE A 176 -1.44 -14.62 8.86
CA PHE A 176 -2.57 -13.76 8.52
C PHE A 176 -2.23 -12.78 7.40
N LEU A 177 -1.09 -12.09 7.51
CA LEU A 177 -0.62 -11.16 6.48
C LEU A 177 -0.33 -11.89 5.16
N ALA A 178 0.28 -13.07 5.21
CA ALA A 178 0.52 -13.90 4.04
C ALA A 178 -0.80 -14.33 3.38
N LYS A 179 -1.77 -14.83 4.16
CA LYS A 179 -3.12 -15.19 3.65
C LYS A 179 -3.86 -13.99 3.09
N ARG A 180 -3.75 -12.82 3.73
CA ARG A 180 -4.39 -11.59 3.26
C ARG A 180 -3.79 -11.15 1.93
N ALA A 181 -2.47 -11.12 1.83
CA ALA A 181 -1.78 -10.79 0.59
C ALA A 181 -2.10 -11.81 -0.51
N ASP A 182 -2.05 -13.11 -0.22
CA ASP A 182 -2.41 -14.19 -1.15
C ASP A 182 -3.86 -14.07 -1.62
N LYS A 183 -4.81 -13.78 -0.71
CA LYS A 183 -6.21 -13.51 -1.08
C LYS A 183 -6.30 -12.34 -2.04
N THR A 184 -5.68 -11.20 -1.70
CA THR A 184 -5.71 -10.02 -2.57
C THR A 184 -5.05 -10.30 -3.93
N THR A 185 -3.94 -11.04 -3.94
CA THR A 185 -3.25 -11.51 -5.14
C THR A 185 -4.12 -12.45 -5.98
N LYS A 186 -4.83 -13.39 -5.35
CA LYS A 186 -5.77 -14.29 -6.03
C LYS A 186 -7.00 -13.57 -6.55
N GLU A 187 -7.50 -12.56 -5.84
CA GLU A 187 -8.61 -11.73 -6.34
C GLU A 187 -8.16 -11.03 -7.63
N ILE A 188 -6.97 -10.42 -7.63
CA ILE A 188 -6.35 -9.84 -8.82
C ILE A 188 -6.20 -10.87 -9.95
N LEU A 189 -5.57 -12.02 -9.68
CA LEU A 189 -5.31 -13.06 -10.68
C LEU A 189 -6.60 -13.70 -11.20
N SER A 190 -7.60 -13.91 -10.34
CA SER A 190 -8.90 -14.45 -10.77
C SER A 190 -9.66 -13.49 -11.68
N TRP A 191 -9.41 -12.18 -11.55
CA TRP A 191 -9.92 -11.18 -12.48
C TRP A 191 -9.17 -11.22 -13.81
N GLU A 192 -7.88 -11.55 -13.80
CA GLU A 192 -7.06 -11.80 -15.00
C GLU A 192 -7.46 -13.11 -15.71
N GLU A 193 -7.69 -14.21 -14.98
CA GLU A 193 -8.04 -15.52 -15.55
C GLU A 193 -9.45 -15.55 -16.15
N LYS A 194 -10.45 -14.97 -15.47
CA LYS A 194 -11.82 -14.84 -16.03
C LYS A 194 -11.87 -14.06 -17.35
N TYR A 195 -10.82 -13.29 -17.63
CA TYR A 195 -10.67 -12.45 -18.80
C TYR A 195 -9.99 -13.17 -19.98
N TYR A 196 -9.17 -14.21 -19.73
CA TYR A 196 -8.46 -14.95 -20.79
C TYR A 196 -9.08 -16.30 -21.16
N GLU A 197 -10.18 -16.72 -20.51
CA GLU A 197 -10.89 -17.99 -20.78
C GLU A 197 -12.25 -17.84 -21.51
N ASN A 198 -12.61 -16.65 -22.01
CA ASN A 198 -13.78 -16.44 -22.89
C ASN A 198 -13.38 -15.75 -24.19
#